data_AF-A0A5W3RT40-F1
#
_entry.id   AF-A0A5W3RT40-F1
#
_cell.length_a   1.000
_cell.length_b   1.000
_cell.length_c   1.000
_cell.angle_alpha   90.00
_cell.angle_beta   90.00
_cell.angle_gamma   90.00
#
_symmetry.space_group_name_H-M   'P 1'
#
loop_
_entity.id
_entity.type
_entity.pdbx_description
1 polymer ?
#
loop_
_entity_poly.entity_id
_entity_poly.type
_entity_poly.pdbx_seq_one_letter_code
_entity_poly.pdbx_strand_id
1 'polypeptide(L)'
;MTARYMGMNRNTGLGISDSEHISQSMRDILLTPVGSRVMRREYGSLLSALIDMPQNPALRLQIMVACYSAIQKWEPRIRLTSISFERGDTGEMYVDITGMRTDTGASVSTTVSLS
;
A
#
# COMPACT_ATOMS: atom_id res chain seq x y z
N MET A 1 16.36 20.85 -7.36
CA MET A 1 16.00 19.47 -6.97
C MET A 1 15.35 18.81 -8.18
N THR A 2 16.00 17.81 -8.77
CA THR A 2 15.51 17.08 -9.94
C THR A 2 14.63 15.94 -9.46
N ALA A 3 13.32 15.99 -9.74
CA ALA A 3 12.42 14.89 -9.43
C ALA A 3 12.77 13.67 -10.31
N ARG A 4 12.92 12.49 -9.70
CA ARG A 4 13.26 11.26 -10.42
C ARG A 4 12.02 10.55 -10.93
N TYR A 5 10.92 10.65 -10.19
CA TYR A 5 9.61 10.14 -10.58
C TYR A 5 8.60 11.28 -10.57
N MET A 6 7.81 11.39 -11.63
CA MET A 6 6.76 12.39 -11.74
C MET A 6 5.50 11.71 -12.26
N GLY A 7 4.35 12.09 -11.72
CA GLY A 7 3.05 11.60 -12.13
C GLY A 7 1.95 12.56 -11.74
N MET A 8 0.70 12.10 -11.82
CA MET A 8 -0.49 12.92 -11.53
C MET A 8 -1.13 12.47 -10.22
N ASN A 9 -1.54 13.45 -9.41
CA ASN A 9 -2.32 13.20 -8.22
C ASN A 9 -3.71 12.71 -8.59
N ARG A 10 -4.14 11.57 -8.02
CA ARG A 10 -5.44 10.96 -8.32
C ARG A 10 -6.65 11.81 -7.92
N ASN A 11 -6.49 12.72 -6.95
CA ASN A 11 -7.58 13.53 -6.40
C ASN A 11 -7.61 14.94 -6.99
N THR A 12 -6.43 15.57 -7.15
CA THR A 12 -6.35 16.98 -7.60
C THR A 12 -5.97 17.14 -9.06
N GLY A 13 -5.44 16.11 -9.72
CA GLY A 13 -4.94 16.20 -11.09
C GLY A 13 -3.61 16.98 -11.24
N LEU A 14 -3.06 17.50 -10.15
CA LEU A 14 -1.77 18.22 -10.17
C LEU A 14 -0.59 17.24 -10.29
N GLY A 15 0.55 17.74 -10.75
CA GLY A 15 1.79 16.98 -10.79
C GLY A 15 2.31 16.68 -9.37
N ILE A 16 2.58 15.40 -9.10
CA ILE A 16 3.24 14.92 -7.88
C ILE A 16 4.55 14.23 -8.24
N SER A 17 5.49 14.24 -7.30
CA SER A 17 6.81 13.67 -7.52
C SER A 17 7.25 12.73 -6.40
N ASP A 18 8.19 11.86 -6.74
CA ASP A 18 8.98 11.05 -5.82
C ASP A 18 8.18 10.39 -4.69
N SER A 19 8.33 10.84 -3.44
CA SER A 19 7.69 10.22 -2.26
C SER A 19 6.17 10.28 -2.31
N GLU A 20 5.59 11.40 -2.73
CA GLU A 20 4.13 11.54 -2.85
C GLU A 20 3.56 10.60 -3.90
N HIS A 21 4.27 10.49 -5.04
CA HIS A 21 3.90 9.57 -6.10
C HIS A 21 4.02 8.11 -5.64
N ILE A 22 5.05 7.77 -4.87
CA ILE A 22 5.24 6.44 -4.30
C ILE A 22 4.15 6.11 -3.26
N SER A 23 3.84 7.01 -2.32
CA SER A 23 2.76 6.81 -1.35
C SER A 23 1.40 6.63 -2.03
N GLN A 24 1.15 7.35 -3.13
CA GLN A 24 -0.04 7.13 -3.97
C GLN A 24 -0.04 5.75 -4.62
N SER A 25 1.10 5.33 -5.20
CA SER A 25 1.26 4.02 -5.84
C SER A 25 1.05 2.87 -4.85
N MET A 26 1.61 2.97 -3.64
CA MET A 26 1.39 1.98 -2.57
C MET A 26 -0.09 1.84 -2.24
N ARG A 27 -0.81 2.96 -2.07
CA ARG A 27 -2.27 2.93 -1.82
C ARG A 27 -3.05 2.30 -2.97
N ASP A 28 -2.69 2.63 -4.20
CA ASP A 28 -3.32 2.06 -5.39
C ASP A 28 -3.16 0.53 -5.44
N ILE A 29 -1.94 0.02 -5.22
CA ILE A 29 -1.64 -1.42 -5.22
C ILE A 29 -2.44 -2.14 -4.13
N LEU A 30 -2.46 -1.59 -2.91
CA LEU A 30 -3.07 -2.24 -1.75
C LEU A 30 -4.60 -2.25 -1.83
N LEU A 31 -5.21 -1.15 -2.27
CA LEU A 31 -6.67 -1.02 -2.35
C LEU A 31 -7.28 -1.66 -3.60
N THR A 32 -6.48 -1.95 -4.62
CA THR A 32 -7.00 -2.60 -5.84
C THR A 32 -7.12 -4.11 -5.63
N PRO A 33 -8.32 -4.71 -5.74
CA PRO A 33 -8.48 -6.16 -5.66
C PRO A 33 -7.85 -6.85 -6.86
N VAL A 34 -7.17 -7.98 -6.62
CA VAL A 34 -6.69 -8.85 -7.70
C VAL A 34 -7.86 -9.25 -8.62
N GLY A 35 -7.65 -9.15 -9.92
CA GLY A 35 -8.64 -9.46 -10.96
C GLY A 35 -9.46 -8.28 -11.44
N SER A 36 -9.46 -7.14 -10.72
CA SER A 36 -10.27 -5.97 -11.08
C SER A 36 -9.74 -5.19 -12.29
N ARG A 37 -8.42 -5.21 -12.54
CA ARG A 37 -7.81 -4.42 -13.61
C ARG A 37 -7.92 -5.11 -14.97
N VAL A 38 -8.49 -4.41 -15.95
CA VAL A 38 -8.62 -4.88 -17.33
C VAL A 38 -7.25 -5.16 -17.95
N MET A 39 -7.11 -6.31 -18.61
CA MET A 39 -5.85 -6.83 -19.19
C MET A 39 -4.65 -6.98 -18.22
N ARG A 40 -4.86 -6.79 -16.90
CA ARG A 40 -3.83 -6.95 -15.86
C ARG A 40 -4.42 -7.59 -14.61
N ARG A 41 -4.99 -8.79 -14.76
CA ARG A 41 -5.71 -9.47 -13.67
C ARG A 41 -4.84 -9.80 -12.45
N GLU A 42 -3.54 -9.94 -12.60
CA GLU A 42 -2.64 -10.18 -11.46
C GLU A 42 -2.33 -8.93 -10.62
N TYR A 43 -2.72 -7.74 -11.10
CA TYR A 43 -2.44 -6.49 -10.40
C TYR A 43 -3.33 -6.32 -9.16
N GLY A 44 -2.74 -5.78 -8.10
CA GLY A 44 -3.44 -5.46 -6.86
C GLY A 44 -2.95 -6.28 -5.68
N SER A 45 -3.80 -6.38 -4.66
CA SER A 45 -3.55 -7.13 -3.43
C SER A 45 -4.71 -8.06 -3.08
N LEU A 46 -4.43 -9.05 -2.22
CA LEU A 46 -5.43 -9.94 -1.64
C LEU A 46 -6.14 -9.34 -0.42
N LEU A 47 -5.84 -8.08 -0.05
CA LEU A 47 -6.41 -7.44 1.14
C LEU A 47 -7.94 -7.41 1.10
N SER A 48 -8.52 -7.10 -0.06
CA SER A 48 -9.98 -7.05 -0.22
C SER A 48 -10.66 -8.38 0.14
N ALA A 49 -10.00 -9.52 0.00
CA ALA A 49 -10.55 -10.82 0.36
C ALA A 49 -10.43 -11.12 1.87
N LEU A 50 -9.60 -10.37 2.60
CA LEU A 50 -9.34 -10.53 4.03
C LEU A 50 -10.16 -9.56 4.90
N ILE A 51 -10.85 -8.59 4.27
CA ILE A 51 -11.80 -7.71 4.95
C ILE A 51 -12.97 -8.56 5.50
N ASP A 52 -13.57 -8.12 6.60
CA ASP A 52 -14.65 -8.80 7.33
C ASP A 52 -14.32 -10.18 7.92
N MET A 53 -13.06 -10.60 7.88
CA MET A 53 -12.61 -11.81 8.56
C MET A 53 -12.49 -11.60 10.08
N PRO A 54 -12.66 -12.65 10.90
CA PRO A 54 -12.52 -12.56 12.34
C PRO A 54 -11.09 -12.13 12.74
N GLN A 55 -11.02 -11.11 13.59
CA GLN A 55 -9.78 -10.44 14.01
C GLN A 55 -8.93 -11.31 14.95
N ASN A 56 -8.26 -12.32 14.38
CA ASN A 56 -7.35 -13.22 15.08
C ASN A 56 -5.88 -12.97 14.67
N PRO A 57 -4.89 -13.51 15.42
CA PRO A 57 -3.48 -13.35 15.08
C PRO A 57 -3.10 -13.91 13.70
N ALA A 58 -3.80 -14.95 13.22
CA ALA A 58 -3.55 -15.54 11.91
C ALA A 58 -3.96 -14.57 10.77
N LEU A 59 -5.08 -13.86 10.92
CA LEU A 59 -5.53 -12.84 9.97
C LEU A 59 -4.51 -11.71 9.86
N ARG A 60 -3.95 -11.25 10.98
CA ARG A 60 -2.90 -10.22 10.98
C ARG A 60 -1.69 -10.66 10.15
N LEU A 61 -1.25 -11.91 10.31
CA LEU A 61 -0.17 -12.46 9.50
C LEU A 61 -0.54 -12.51 8.01
N GLN A 62 -1.75 -12.95 7.67
CA GLN A 62 -2.23 -13.00 6.29
C GLN A 62 -2.25 -11.60 5.65
N ILE A 63 -2.70 -10.58 6.39
CA ILE A 63 -2.70 -9.19 5.93
C ILE A 63 -1.27 -8.69 5.72
N MET A 64 -0.35 -8.96 6.65
CA MET A 64 1.07 -8.62 6.47
C MET A 64 1.65 -9.25 5.20
N VAL A 65 1.38 -10.53 4.97
CA VAL A 65 1.84 -11.25 3.77
C VAL A 65 1.21 -10.66 2.50
N ALA A 66 -0.08 -10.35 2.51
CA ALA A 66 -0.78 -9.74 1.38
C ALA A 66 -0.19 -8.35 1.03
N CYS A 67 0.03 -7.49 2.04
CA CYS A 67 0.67 -6.19 1.87
C CYS A 67 2.10 -6.34 1.31
N TYR A 68 2.92 -7.18 1.96
CA TYR A 68 4.32 -7.34 1.60
C TYR A 68 4.49 -7.89 0.18
N SER A 69 3.76 -8.96 -0.16
CA SER A 69 3.84 -9.59 -1.48
C SER A 69 3.37 -8.66 -2.60
N ALA A 70 2.28 -7.92 -2.40
CA ALA A 70 1.76 -6.98 -3.39
C ALA A 70 2.74 -5.84 -3.64
N ILE A 71 3.28 -5.23 -2.58
CA ILE A 71 4.26 -4.15 -2.69
C ILE A 71 5.55 -4.65 -3.31
N GLN A 72 6.07 -5.80 -2.88
CA GLN A 72 7.30 -6.36 -3.43
C GLN A 72 7.18 -6.66 -4.94
N LYS A 73 6.00 -7.09 -5.40
CA LYS A 73 5.74 -7.38 -6.81
C LYS A 73 5.61 -6.11 -7.66
N TRP A 74 4.93 -5.09 -7.16
CA TRP A 74 4.50 -3.94 -7.98
C TRP A 74 5.25 -2.63 -7.72
N GLU A 75 5.95 -2.50 -6.59
CA GLU A 75 6.62 -1.26 -6.18
C GLU A 75 8.10 -1.49 -5.81
N PRO A 76 8.99 -1.72 -6.79
CA PRO A 76 10.40 -2.03 -6.56
C PRO A 76 11.22 -0.83 -6.05
N ARG A 77 10.64 0.38 -6.06
CA ARG A 77 11.31 1.60 -5.59
C ARG A 77 11.36 1.68 -4.06
N ILE A 78 10.61 0.82 -3.36
CA ILE A 78 10.59 0.79 -1.90
C ILE A 78 11.02 -0.55 -1.36
N ARG A 79 11.70 -0.52 -0.22
CA ARG A 79 11.93 -1.67 0.64
C ARG A 79 11.11 -1.49 1.91
N LEU A 80 10.17 -2.39 2.15
CA LEU A 80 9.33 -2.36 3.34
C LEU A 80 10.17 -2.52 4.62
N THR A 81 9.88 -1.73 5.64
CA THR A 81 10.56 -1.78 6.94
C THR A 81 9.65 -2.28 8.04
N SER A 82 8.41 -1.79 8.09
CA SER A 82 7.45 -2.18 9.14
C SER A 82 6.02 -2.09 8.63
N ILE A 83 5.19 -2.99 9.13
CA ILE A 83 3.73 -2.99 8.98
C ILE A 83 3.15 -3.02 10.38
N SER A 84 2.46 -1.96 10.78
CA SER A 84 1.73 -1.89 12.04
C SER A 84 0.23 -1.86 11.81
N PHE A 85 -0.51 -2.29 12.84
CA PHE A 85 -1.96 -2.34 12.84
C PHE A 85 -2.46 -1.43 13.96
N GLU A 86 -3.35 -0.52 13.61
CA GLU A 86 -4.09 0.28 14.57
C GLU A 86 -5.57 -0.08 14.51
N ARG A 87 -6.23 -0.11 15.67
CA ARG A 87 -7.66 -0.43 15.76
C ARG A 87 -8.39 0.83 16.22
N GLY A 88 -9.39 1.24 15.45
CA GLY A 88 -10.31 2.30 15.83
C GLY A 88 -11.36 1.81 16.84
N ASP A 89 -11.98 2.76 17.53
CA ASP A 89 -12.95 2.49 18.60
C ASP A 89 -14.22 1.77 18.10
N THR A 90 -14.58 1.98 16.83
CA THR A 90 -15.80 1.45 16.18
C THR A 90 -15.57 0.16 15.38
N GLY A 91 -14.43 -0.52 15.59
CA GLY A 91 -14.10 -1.75 14.87
C GLY A 91 -13.36 -1.53 13.55
N GLU A 92 -13.07 -0.28 13.20
CA GLU A 92 -12.17 0.07 12.11
C GLU A 92 -10.77 -0.50 12.35
N MET A 93 -10.09 -0.90 11.28
CA MET A 93 -8.71 -1.33 11.32
C MET A 93 -7.90 -0.54 10.31
N TYR A 94 -6.79 0.03 10.78
CA TYR A 94 -5.83 0.75 9.96
C TYR A 94 -4.55 -0.05 9.87
N VAL A 95 -3.95 -0.05 8.68
CA VAL A 95 -2.63 -0.64 8.46
C VAL A 95 -1.68 0.47 8.06
N ASP A 96 -0.68 0.69 8.91
CA ASP A 96 0.40 1.63 8.65
C ASP A 96 1.58 0.89 8.09
N ILE A 97 2.01 1.34 6.92
CA ILE A 97 3.07 0.71 6.17
C ILE A 97 4.18 1.72 6.02
N THR A 98 5.35 1.36 6.52
CA THR A 98 6.56 2.16 6.42
C THR A 98 7.58 1.42 5.58
N GLY A 99 8.32 2.19 4.79
CA GLY A 99 9.41 1.67 3.98
C GLY A 99 10.47 2.74 3.74
N MET A 100 11.57 2.30 3.15
CA MET A 100 12.64 3.18 2.68
C MET A 100 12.74 3.11 1.17
N ARG A 101 12.96 4.25 0.54
CA ARG A 101 13.30 4.33 -0.88
C ARG A 101 14.64 3.65 -1.13
N THR A 102 14.72 2.83 -2.18
CA THR A 102 15.92 2.04 -2.48
C THR A 102 17.08 2.89 -3.02
N ASP A 103 16.80 4.08 -3.55
CA ASP A 103 17.79 4.96 -4.15
C ASP A 103 18.35 6.01 -3.18
N THR A 104 17.51 6.62 -2.35
CA THR A 104 17.92 7.70 -1.42
C THR A 104 17.89 7.30 0.05
N GLY A 105 17.28 6.18 0.40
CA GLY A 105 17.01 5.80 1.79
C GLY A 105 15.95 6.67 2.48
N ALA A 106 15.27 7.57 1.76
CA ALA A 106 14.23 8.40 2.32
C ALA A 106 13.07 7.54 2.83
N SER A 107 12.53 7.87 4.01
CA SER A 107 11.37 7.19 4.56
C SER A 107 10.10 7.55 3.78
N VAL A 108 9.28 6.54 3.54
CA VAL A 108 7.96 6.68 2.94
C VAL A 108 6.97 5.91 3.79
N SER A 109 5.86 6.54 4.12
CA SER A 109 4.77 5.91 4.85
C SER A 109 3.45 6.02 4.10
N THR A 110 2.58 5.07 4.34
CA THR A 110 1.18 5.15 3.92
C THR A 110 0.29 4.41 4.91
N THR A 111 -0.86 4.99 5.20
CA THR A 111 -1.92 4.39 6.00
C THR A 111 -3.07 3.99 5.10
N VAL A 112 -3.61 2.79 5.33
CA VAL A 112 -4.76 2.22 4.61
C VAL A 112 -5.81 1.75 5.61
N SER A 113 -7.06 2.15 5.41
CA SER A 113 -8.20 1.62 6.17
C SER A 113 -8.64 0.28 5.58
N LEU A 114 -8.91 -0.69 6.45
CA LEU A 114 -9.47 -2.01 6.16
C LEU A 114 -10.90 -2.14 6.72
N SER A 115 -11.68 -1.08 6.52
CA SER A 115 -13.11 -0.98 6.79
C SER A 115 -13.94 -1.48 5.62
#